data_AF-A0A8I1GHP1-F1
#
_entry.id   AF-A0A8I1GHP1-F1
#
_cell.length_a   1.000
_cell.length_b   1.000
_cell.length_c   1.000
_cell.angle_alpha   90.00
_cell.angle_beta   90.00
_cell.angle_gamma   90.00
#
_symmetry.space_group_name_H-M   'P 1'
#
loop_
_entity.id
_entity.type
_entity.pdbx_description
1 polymer ?
#
loop_
_entity_poly.entity_id
_entity_poly.type
_entity_poly.pdbx_seq_one_letter_code
_entity_poly.pdbx_strand_id
1 'polypeptide(L)' 'MTTKPYTVRPGIVRINGARVPETRIVHLDDAAAQFDLDHGNIVPHVEQAATEPKKTVKAAASDGGA' A
#
# COMPACT_ATOMS: atom_id res chain seq x y z
N MET A 1 -14.92 -10.47 -5.96
CA MET A 1 -13.50 -10.42 -6.36
C MET A 1 -12.86 -9.28 -5.58
N THR A 2 -11.88 -9.58 -4.74
CA THR A 2 -11.19 -8.57 -3.93
C THR A 2 -9.91 -8.18 -4.65
N THR A 3 -9.71 -6.90 -4.90
CA THR A 3 -8.48 -6.38 -5.51
C THR A 3 -7.61 -5.73 -4.44
N LYS A 4 -6.29 -5.90 -4.56
CA LYS A 4 -5.28 -5.30 -3.68
C LYS A 4 -4.46 -4.27 -4.44
N PRO A 5 -3.92 -3.24 -3.77
CA PRO A 5 -3.06 -2.27 -4.41
C PRO A 5 -1.65 -2.84 -4.65
N TYR A 6 -1.11 -2.59 -5.84
CA TYR A 6 0.24 -2.96 -6.24
C TYR A 6 0.94 -1.76 -6.87
N THR A 7 2.24 -1.64 -6.62
CA THR A 7 3.09 -0.60 -7.20
C THR A 7 3.79 -1.14 -8.44
N VAL A 8 3.66 -0.43 -9.55
CA VAL A 8 4.27 -0.78 -10.82
C VAL A 8 5.70 -0.24 -10.90
N ARG A 9 6.63 -1.08 -11.36
CA ARG A 9 8.04 -0.68 -11.52
C ARG A 9 8.22 0.39 -12.60
N PRO A 10 9.26 1.25 -12.45
CA PRO A 10 9.65 2.17 -13.51
C PRO A 10 9.95 1.43 -14.81
N GLY A 11 9.54 2.03 -15.95
CA GLY A 11 9.75 1.48 -17.28
C GLY A 11 8.60 0.61 -17.79
N ILE A 12 7.65 0.23 -16.94
CA ILE A 12 6.46 -0.50 -17.35
C ILE A 12 5.33 0.47 -17.71
N VAL A 13 4.80 0.35 -18.93
CA VAL A 13 3.73 1.22 -19.46
C VAL A 13 2.35 0.58 -19.41
N ARG A 14 2.30 -0.75 -19.31
CA ARG A 14 1.06 -1.54 -19.27
C ARG A 14 1.18 -2.72 -18.31
N ILE A 15 0.10 -3.00 -17.60
CA ILE A 15 -0.07 -4.14 -16.69
C ILE A 15 -1.42 -4.77 -16.99
N ASN A 16 -1.47 -6.09 -17.19
CA ASN A 16 -2.71 -6.82 -17.56
C ASN A 16 -3.50 -6.17 -18.72
N GLY A 17 -2.81 -5.60 -19.71
CA GLY A 17 -3.41 -4.92 -20.86
C GLY A 17 -3.93 -3.50 -20.59
N ALA A 18 -4.00 -3.06 -19.33
CA ALA A 18 -4.34 -1.69 -18.95
C ALA A 18 -3.10 -0.79 -18.93
N ARG A 19 -3.27 0.51 -19.22
CA ARG A 19 -2.18 1.50 -19.06
C ARG A 19 -1.90 1.73 -17.58
N VAL A 20 -0.62 1.84 -17.25
CA VAL A 20 -0.17 2.20 -15.89
C VAL A 20 -0.55 3.65 -15.62
N PRO A 21 -1.25 3.95 -14.51
CA PRO A 21 -1.56 5.33 -14.13
C PRO A 21 -0.30 6.09 -13.71
N GLU A 22 -0.35 7.42 -13.72
CA GLU A 22 0.81 8.25 -13.32
C GLU A 22 1.25 8.00 -11.87
N THR A 23 0.31 7.66 -11.00
CA THR A 23 0.57 7.25 -9.61
C THR A 23 1.33 5.94 -9.50
N ARG A 24 1.36 5.14 -10.59
CA ARG A 24 1.91 3.77 -10.66
C ARG A 24 1.31 2.80 -9.66
N ILE A 25 0.14 3.09 -9.12
CA ILE A 25 -0.59 2.20 -8.22
C ILE A 25 -1.76 1.60 -9.01
N VAL A 26 -1.80 0.27 -9.09
CA VAL A 26 -2.87 -0.48 -9.77
C VAL A 26 -3.55 -1.41 -8.78
N HIS A 27 -4.85 -1.62 -8.96
CA HIS A 27 -5.62 -2.55 -8.13
C HIS A 27 -5.85 -3.82 -8.94
N LEU A 28 -5.29 -4.94 -8.49
CA LEU A 28 -5.37 -6.23 -9.16
C LEU A 28 -5.89 -7.29 -8.18
N ASP A 29 -6.59 -8.30 -8.69
CA ASP A 29 -6.84 -9.52 -7.94
C ASP A 29 -5.57 -10.36 -7.82
N ASP A 30 -5.55 -11.30 -6.86
CA ASP A 30 -4.37 -12.11 -6.59
C ASP A 30 -3.92 -12.95 -7.81
N ALA A 31 -4.85 -13.41 -8.65
CA ALA A 31 -4.51 -14.22 -9.83
C ALA A 31 -3.86 -13.38 -10.94
N ALA A 32 -4.42 -12.20 -11.21
CA ALA A 32 -3.86 -11.24 -12.18
C ALA A 32 -2.54 -10.64 -11.69
N ALA A 33 -2.39 -10.42 -10.37
CA ALA A 33 -1.17 -9.90 -9.78
C ALA A 33 -0.03 -10.93 -9.79
N GLN A 34 -0.33 -12.21 -9.59
CA GLN A 34 0.69 -13.26 -9.51
C GLN A 34 1.59 -13.28 -10.76
N PHE A 35 0.99 -13.18 -11.95
CA PHE A 35 1.74 -13.13 -13.20
C PHE A 35 2.75 -11.96 -13.20
N ASP A 36 2.29 -10.74 -12.92
CA ASP A 36 3.15 -9.56 -12.92
C ASP A 36 4.16 -9.53 -11.77
N LEU A 37 3.84 -10.18 -10.63
CA LEU A 37 4.76 -10.38 -9.51
C LEU A 37 5.91 -11.33 -9.89
N ASP A 38 5.60 -12.46 -10.52
CA ASP A 38 6.58 -13.44 -11.00
C ASP A 38 7.53 -12.82 -12.05
N HIS A 39 7.01 -11.95 -12.92
CA HIS A 39 7.81 -11.22 -13.90
C HIS A 39 8.56 -10.02 -13.30
N GLY A 40 8.30 -9.68 -12.03
CA GLY A 40 8.88 -8.53 -11.35
C GLY A 40 8.39 -7.17 -11.87
N ASN A 41 7.29 -7.13 -12.64
CA ASN A 41 6.70 -5.90 -13.17
C ASN A 41 6.05 -5.04 -12.07
N ILE A 42 5.52 -5.69 -11.04
CA ILE A 42 4.86 -5.04 -9.89
C ILE A 42 5.41 -5.54 -8.57
N VAL A 43 5.13 -4.81 -7.51
CA VAL A 43 5.39 -5.19 -6.10
C VAL A 43 4.16 -4.87 -5.25
N PRO A 44 3.94 -5.56 -4.12
CA PRO A 44 2.86 -5.20 -3.19
C PRO A 44 2.96 -3.72 -2.81
N HIS A 45 1.87 -2.96 -2.97
CA HIS A 45 1.83 -1.60 -2.48
C HIS A 45 1.66 -1.65 -0.97
N VAL A 46 2.77 -1.45 -0.26
CA VAL A 46 2.69 -1.17 1.17
C VAL A 46 2.32 0.29 1.26
N GLU A 47 1.02 0.55 1.38
CA GLU A 47 0.56 1.83 1.91
C GLU A 47 1.23 1.90 3.27
N GLN A 48 2.32 2.68 3.38
CA GLN A 48 2.80 3.11 4.68
C GLN A 48 1.61 3.85 5.24
N ALA A 49 0.78 3.13 6.02
CA ALA A 49 -0.29 3.69 6.78
C ALA A 49 0.31 4.96 7.35
N ALA A 50 -0.16 6.11 6.87
CA ALA A 50 0.32 7.38 7.34
C ALA A 50 0.27 7.22 8.84
N THR A 51 1.46 7.15 9.44
CA THR A 51 1.58 7.17 10.89
C THR A 51 1.25 8.60 11.20
N GLU A 52 -0.05 8.92 11.14
CA GLU A 52 -0.59 10.00 11.93
C GLU A 52 0.01 9.76 13.31
N PRO A 53 0.86 10.67 13.81
CA PRO A 53 1.29 10.54 15.18
C PRO A 53 -0.02 10.61 15.96
N LYS A 54 -0.50 9.47 16.47
CA LYS A 54 -1.55 9.44 17.47
C LYS A 54 -1.06 10.40 18.53
N LYS A 55 -1.65 11.59 18.56
CA LYS A 55 -1.40 12.60 19.56
C LYS A 55 -1.83 11.94 20.86
N THR A 56 -0.89 11.31 21.55
CA THR A 56 -1.10 10.74 22.87
C THR A 56 -1.38 11.93 23.76
N VAL A 57 -2.65 12.32 23.86
CA VAL A 57 -3.11 13.16 24.94
C VAL A 57 -2.93 12.28 26.16
N LYS A 58 -1.83 12.48 26.87
CA LYS A 58 -1.55 11.88 28.18
C LYS A 58 -2.58 12.44 29.16
N ALA A 59 -3.76 11.85 29.17
CA ALA A 59 -4.79 12.06 30.17
C ALA A 59 -4.92 10.77 31.00
N ALA A 60 -4.23 10.76 32.14
CA ALA A 60 -4.49 10.01 33.38
C ALA A 60 -3.28 10.30 34.27
N ALA A 61 -3.41 11.07 35.36
CA ALA A 61 -3.85 10.61 36.69
C ALA A 61 -3.04 9.37 37.10
N SER A 62 -2.25 9.36 38.17
CA SER A 62 -2.47 9.83 39.53
C SER A 62 -1.10 9.80 40.24
N ASP A 63 -0.89 10.59 41.29
CA ASP A 63 -0.54 10.06 42.61
C ASP A 63 -0.46 11.19 43.64
N GLY A 64 -1.13 10.97 44.77
CA GLY A 64 -1.00 11.81 45.94
C GLY A 64 0.35 11.60 46.61
N GLY A 65 0.81 12.62 47.33
CA GLY A 65 2.01 12.53 48.13
C GLY A 65 1.99 13.60 49.21
N ALA A 66 1.57 13.15 50.40
CA ALA A 66 1.78 13.63 51.76
C ALA A 66 2.13 15.12 52.01
#